data_AF-A0A0J6F301-F1
#
_entry.id   AF-A0A0J6F301-F1
#
_cell.length_a   1.000
_cell.length_b   1.000
_cell.length_c   1.000
_cell.angle_alpha   90.00
_cell.angle_beta   90.00
_cell.angle_gamma   90.00
#
_symmetry.space_group_name_H-M   'P 1'
#
loop_
_entity.id
_entity.type
_entity.pdbx_description
1 polymer ?
#
loop_
_entity_poly.entity_id
_entity_poly.type
_entity_poly.pdbx_seq_one_letter_code
_entity_poly.pdbx_strand_id
1 'polypeptide(L)'
;MPASHANRWQKDEDIFVAALRLGTNFDWKQIEVAFQSIFEGSTATKKDLESRFNKNLKPQLDIPREQRTVADAIDDYRHYGRVTYPEDQVVVDKALEYLGSLDPEDRLW
;
A
#
# COMPACT_ATOMS: atom_id res chain seq x y z
N MET A 1 -32.07 -14.15 2.24
CA MET A 1 -31.29 -12.91 2.43
C MET A 1 -29.84 -13.31 2.68
N PRO A 2 -28.93 -13.28 1.70
CA PRO A 2 -27.52 -13.51 2.01
C PRO A 2 -26.94 -12.24 2.65
N ALA A 3 -26.38 -12.40 3.84
CA ALA A 3 -25.74 -11.34 4.60
C ALA A 3 -24.39 -10.95 3.97
N SER A 4 -24.23 -9.65 3.75
CA SER A 4 -22.99 -8.85 3.76
C SER A 4 -21.73 -9.50 3.19
N HIS A 5 -21.42 -9.21 1.92
CA HIS A 5 -20.05 -9.29 1.41
C HIS A 5 -19.18 -8.32 2.25
N ALA A 6 -18.44 -8.86 3.21
CA ALA A 6 -17.29 -8.15 3.74
C ALA A 6 -16.32 -7.98 2.56
N ASN A 7 -16.23 -6.76 2.02
CA ASN A 7 -15.10 -6.33 1.19
C ASN A 7 -13.84 -6.47 2.04
N ARG A 8 -13.28 -7.68 2.07
CA ARG A 8 -12.06 -7.98 2.80
C ARG A 8 -10.93 -7.53 1.89
N TRP A 9 -10.38 -6.36 2.21
CA TRP A 9 -9.16 -5.84 1.60
C TRP A 9 -8.13 -6.96 1.48
N GLN A 10 -7.61 -7.14 0.28
CA GLN A 10 -6.60 -8.15 0.00
C GLN A 10 -5.22 -7.58 0.32
N LYS A 11 -4.26 -8.48 0.62
CA LYS A 11 -2.89 -8.06 0.95
C LYS A 11 -2.26 -7.26 -0.19
N ASP A 12 -2.47 -7.65 -1.44
CA ASP A 12 -1.92 -6.94 -2.60
C ASP A 12 -2.51 -5.53 -2.76
N GLU A 13 -3.80 -5.36 -2.44
CA GLU A 13 -4.45 -4.04 -2.43
C GLU A 13 -3.83 -3.13 -1.36
N ASP A 14 -3.58 -3.67 -0.17
CA ASP A 14 -2.92 -2.93 0.92
C ASP A 14 -1.48 -2.53 0.54
N ILE A 15 -0.72 -3.45 -0.09
CA ILE A 15 0.63 -3.16 -0.58
C ILE A 15 0.58 -2.05 -1.62
N PHE A 16 -0.34 -2.12 -2.58
CA PHE A 16 -0.46 -1.12 -3.64
C PHE A 16 -0.76 0.26 -3.08
N VAL A 17 -1.74 0.37 -2.17
CA VAL A 17 -2.12 1.64 -1.54
C VAL A 17 -0.95 2.20 -0.72
N ALA A 18 -0.28 1.37 0.06
CA ALA A 18 0.88 1.80 0.85
C ALA A 18 2.06 2.22 -0.05
N ALA A 19 2.35 1.48 -1.11
CA ALA A 19 3.42 1.77 -2.06
C ALA A 19 3.20 3.11 -2.74
N LEU A 20 2.03 3.36 -3.33
CA LEU A 20 1.73 4.65 -3.95
C LEU A 20 1.76 5.78 -2.93
N ARG A 21 1.17 5.57 -1.74
CA ARG A 21 1.08 6.65 -0.76
C ARG A 21 2.42 7.05 -0.17
N LEU A 22 3.34 6.10 0.00
CA LEU A 22 4.67 6.34 0.57
C LEU A 22 5.76 6.56 -0.50
N GLY A 23 5.49 6.18 -1.74
CA GLY A 23 6.44 6.19 -2.86
C GLY A 23 6.16 7.19 -3.95
N THR A 24 5.07 7.97 -3.87
CA THR A 24 4.72 8.99 -4.88
C THR A 24 4.19 10.25 -4.22
N ASN A 25 4.09 11.34 -4.99
CA ASN A 25 3.37 12.55 -4.61
C ASN A 25 1.88 12.53 -5.00
N PHE A 26 1.34 11.36 -5.37
CA PHE A 26 -0.05 11.26 -5.83
C PHE A 26 -1.05 11.65 -4.75
N ASP A 27 -2.08 12.38 -5.17
CA ASP A 27 -3.27 12.60 -4.36
C ASP A 27 -4.16 11.33 -4.34
N TRP A 28 -5.13 11.30 -3.43
CA TRP A 28 -6.02 10.15 -3.31
C TRP A 28 -6.87 9.89 -4.56
N LYS A 29 -7.07 10.90 -5.43
CA LYS A 29 -7.83 10.74 -6.67
C LYS A 29 -6.98 10.04 -7.73
N GLN A 30 -5.70 10.37 -7.83
CA GLN A 30 -4.74 9.67 -8.69
C GLN A 30 -4.53 8.23 -8.22
N ILE A 31 -4.40 8.01 -6.90
CA ILE A 31 -4.30 6.66 -6.33
C ILE A 31 -5.56 5.84 -6.65
N GLU A 32 -6.76 6.42 -6.57
CA GLU A 32 -8.01 5.76 -6.96
C GLU A 32 -8.00 5.31 -8.43
N VAL A 33 -7.58 6.18 -9.35
CA VAL A 33 -7.51 5.85 -10.79
C VAL A 33 -6.52 4.72 -11.04
N ALA A 34 -5.32 4.80 -10.46
CA ALA A 34 -4.31 3.75 -10.58
C ALA A 34 -4.81 2.42 -9.98
N PHE A 35 -5.45 2.48 -8.81
CA PHE A 35 -6.00 1.31 -8.13
C PHE A 35 -7.07 0.61 -8.97
N GLN A 36 -8.02 1.35 -9.54
CA GLN A 36 -9.08 0.80 -10.38
C GLN A 36 -8.55 0.23 -11.71
N SER A 37 -7.43 0.74 -12.20
CA SER A 37 -6.77 0.20 -13.39
C SER A 37 -6.05 -1.12 -13.13
N ILE A 38 -5.51 -1.33 -11.92
CA ILE A 38 -4.76 -2.54 -11.56
C ILE A 38 -5.69 -3.62 -11.02
N PHE A 39 -6.67 -3.23 -10.19
CA PHE A 39 -7.65 -4.13 -9.60
C PHE A 39 -8.98 -3.97 -10.32
N GLU A 40 -9.04 -4.46 -11.57
CA GLU A 40 -10.23 -4.39 -12.40
C GLU A 40 -11.46 -4.97 -11.67
N GLY A 41 -12.54 -4.19 -11.65
CA GLY A 41 -13.78 -4.55 -10.94
C GLY A 41 -13.85 -4.09 -9.48
N SER A 42 -12.79 -3.48 -8.94
CA SER A 42 -12.89 -2.82 -7.63
C SER A 42 -13.74 -1.55 -7.70
N THR A 43 -14.59 -1.39 -6.70
CA THR A 43 -15.43 -0.19 -6.49
C THR A 43 -14.88 0.72 -5.40
N ALA A 44 -13.63 0.49 -4.95
CA ALA A 44 -12.99 1.30 -3.93
C ALA A 44 -12.88 2.76 -4.39
N THR A 45 -13.39 3.67 -3.56
CA THR A 45 -13.31 5.10 -3.81
C THR A 45 -12.06 5.70 -3.18
N LYS A 46 -11.70 6.92 -3.59
CA LYS A 46 -10.62 7.67 -2.92
C LYS A 46 -10.76 7.75 -1.38
N LYS A 47 -12.00 7.83 -0.87
CA LYS A 47 -12.27 7.89 0.58
C LYS A 47 -12.04 6.54 1.25
N ASP A 48 -12.35 5.45 0.56
CA ASP A 48 -12.13 4.09 1.08
C ASP A 48 -10.63 3.81 1.17
N LEU A 49 -9.87 4.17 0.13
CA LEU A 49 -8.41 4.04 0.08
C LEU A 49 -7.74 4.92 1.17
N GLU A 50 -8.16 6.18 1.29
CA GLU A 50 -7.68 7.06 2.35
C GLU A 50 -8.00 6.54 3.75
N SER A 51 -9.23 6.07 3.98
CA SER A 51 -9.63 5.50 5.27
C SER A 51 -8.86 4.21 5.56
N ARG A 52 -8.64 3.36 4.56
CA ARG A 52 -7.89 2.11 4.69
C ARG A 52 -6.45 2.41 5.10
N PHE A 53 -5.80 3.35 4.40
CA PHE A 53 -4.46 3.76 4.75
C PHE A 53 -4.40 4.32 6.18
N ASN A 54 -5.21 5.34 6.49
CA ASN A 54 -5.12 6.04 7.77
C ASN A 54 -5.47 5.16 8.98
N LYS A 55 -6.35 4.17 8.84
CA LYS A 55 -6.78 3.30 9.96
C LYS A 55 -5.97 2.02 10.09
N ASN A 56 -5.45 1.48 8.99
CA ASN A 56 -4.93 0.12 8.98
C ASN A 56 -3.51 0.00 8.43
N LEU A 57 -3.03 0.97 7.64
CA LEU A 57 -1.73 0.88 6.97
C LEU A 57 -0.81 2.04 7.30
N LYS A 58 -1.25 3.09 8.00
CA LYS A 58 -0.36 4.21 8.28
C LYS A 58 0.80 3.70 9.15
N PRO A 59 2.06 3.87 8.71
CA PRO A 59 3.19 3.39 9.49
C PRO A 59 3.18 3.97 10.90
N GLN A 60 3.53 3.14 11.88
CA GLN A 60 3.61 3.57 13.28
C GLN A 60 5.02 3.38 13.81
N LEU A 61 5.42 4.28 14.72
CA LEU A 61 6.69 4.17 15.41
C LEU A 61 6.58 3.12 16.52
N ASP A 62 7.64 2.36 16.74
CA ASP A 62 7.82 1.46 17.89
C ASP A 62 6.75 0.37 18.07
N ILE A 63 6.17 -0.12 16.97
CA ILE A 63 5.21 -1.23 17.00
C ILE A 63 5.91 -2.60 17.10
N PRO A 64 5.38 -3.54 17.91
CA PRO A 64 5.89 -4.91 17.99
C PRO A 64 5.83 -5.62 16.63
N ARG A 65 6.77 -6.53 16.38
CA ARG A 65 6.90 -7.27 15.12
C ARG A 65 5.59 -7.91 14.67
N GLU A 66 4.85 -8.50 15.60
CA GLU A 66 3.62 -9.25 15.32
C GLU A 66 2.44 -8.35 14.90
N GLN A 67 2.57 -7.04 15.09
CA GLN A 67 1.55 -6.04 14.78
C GLN A 67 1.93 -5.15 13.59
N ARG A 68 3.09 -5.41 12.97
CA ARG A 68 3.56 -4.66 11.81
C ARG A 68 2.65 -4.87 10.61
N THR A 69 2.42 -3.79 9.89
CA THR A 69 1.65 -3.74 8.66
C THR A 69 2.58 -3.81 7.45
N VAL A 70 2.00 -4.05 6.26
CA VAL A 70 2.77 -4.02 5.01
C VAL A 70 3.41 -2.66 4.74
N ALA A 71 2.82 -1.57 5.26
CA ALA A 71 3.36 -0.24 5.07
C ALA A 71 4.56 0.05 5.98
N ASP A 72 4.65 -0.59 7.15
CA ASP A 72 5.84 -0.46 8.02
C ASP A 72 7.06 -1.08 7.34
N ALA A 73 6.88 -2.21 6.64
CA ALA A 73 7.90 -2.82 5.81
C ALA A 73 8.37 -1.89 4.68
N ILE A 74 7.43 -1.27 3.97
CA ILE A 74 7.72 -0.33 2.88
C ILE A 74 8.40 0.93 3.40
N ASP A 75 7.93 1.48 4.54
CA ASP A 75 8.49 2.68 5.14
C ASP A 75 9.90 2.42 5.69
N ASP A 76 10.17 1.27 6.31
CA ASP A 76 11.52 0.87 6.71
C ASP A 76 12.46 0.79 5.50
N TYR A 77 12.01 0.15 4.40
CA TYR A 77 12.83 0.09 3.19
C TYR A 77 13.10 1.48 2.61
N ARG A 78 12.08 2.35 2.55
CA ARG A 78 12.24 3.75 2.10
C ARG A 78 13.29 4.50 2.92
N HIS A 79 13.35 4.27 4.24
CA HIS A 79 14.27 4.99 5.13
C HIS A 79 15.68 4.39 5.14
N TYR A 80 15.81 3.07 5.06
CA TYR A 80 17.09 2.38 5.29
C TYR A 80 17.67 1.70 4.05
N GLY A 81 16.93 1.63 2.94
CA GLY A 81 17.31 0.91 1.72
C GLY A 81 17.35 -0.62 1.89
N ARG A 82 16.82 -1.14 3.00
CA ARG A 82 16.79 -2.58 3.32
C ARG A 82 15.60 -2.91 4.20
N VAL A 83 15.12 -4.15 4.12
CA VAL A 83 14.11 -4.65 5.04
C VAL A 83 14.68 -4.87 6.45
N THR A 84 13.84 -4.60 7.45
CA THR A 84 14.17 -4.91 8.84
C THR A 84 14.06 -6.41 9.11
N TYR A 85 13.08 -7.07 8.50
CA TYR A 85 12.86 -8.51 8.63
C TYR A 85 12.90 -9.20 7.25
N PRO A 86 13.53 -10.38 7.13
CA PRO A 86 13.63 -11.07 5.83
C PRO A 86 12.27 -11.39 5.19
N GLU A 87 11.24 -11.69 5.98
CA GLU A 87 9.90 -11.97 5.47
C GLU A 87 9.21 -10.75 4.84
N ASP A 88 9.65 -9.54 5.17
CA ASP A 88 9.12 -8.29 4.60
C ASP A 88 9.61 -8.10 3.15
N GLN A 89 10.62 -8.85 2.71
CA GLN A 89 11.18 -8.72 1.36
C GLN A 89 10.12 -8.97 0.29
N VAL A 90 9.21 -9.94 0.47
CA VAL A 90 8.13 -10.18 -0.49
C VAL A 90 7.16 -9.00 -0.62
N VAL A 91 6.97 -8.25 0.47
CA VAL A 91 6.11 -7.06 0.50
C VAL A 91 6.80 -5.91 -0.25
N VAL A 92 8.08 -5.71 0.02
CA VAL A 92 8.89 -4.66 -0.61
C VAL A 92 9.08 -4.94 -2.10
N ASP A 93 9.40 -6.17 -2.49
CA ASP A 93 9.55 -6.57 -3.90
C ASP A 93 8.28 -6.26 -4.68
N LYS A 94 7.11 -6.55 -4.10
CA LYS A 94 5.82 -6.26 -4.74
C LYS A 94 5.54 -4.75 -4.80
N ALA A 95 5.88 -4.00 -3.76
CA ALA A 95 5.78 -2.54 -3.77
C ALA A 95 6.68 -1.92 -4.84
N LEU A 96 7.92 -2.42 -4.99
CA LEU A 96 8.86 -2.01 -6.03
C LEU A 96 8.39 -2.37 -7.44
N GLU A 97 7.71 -3.50 -7.62
CA GLU A 97 7.08 -3.87 -8.90
C GLU A 97 5.99 -2.84 -9.28
N TYR A 98 5.13 -2.46 -8.33
CA TYR A 98 4.08 -1.47 -8.58
C TYR A 98 4.63 -0.06 -8.82
N LEU A 99 5.63 0.37 -8.05
CA LEU A 99 6.30 1.64 -8.32
C LEU A 99 7.06 1.58 -9.66
N GLY A 100 7.65 0.41 -9.95
CA GLY A 100 8.39 0.09 -11.15
C GLY A 100 7.60 0.26 -12.46
N SER A 101 6.27 0.18 -12.41
CA SER A 101 5.40 0.38 -13.57
C SER A 101 5.03 1.85 -13.83
N LEU A 102 5.33 2.77 -12.90
CA LEU A 102 5.08 4.21 -13.04
C LEU A 102 6.23 4.91 -13.76
N ASP A 103 6.03 6.16 -14.18
CA ASP A 103 7.14 6.98 -14.67
C ASP A 103 8.12 7.29 -13.53
N PRO A 104 9.45 7.30 -13.76
CA PRO A 104 10.43 7.60 -12.71
C PRO A 104 10.22 8.96 -12.03
N GLU A 105 9.65 9.92 -12.75
CA GLU A 105 9.38 11.29 -12.27
C GLU A 105 8.27 11.32 -11.19
N ASP A 106 7.40 10.31 -11.19
CA ASP A 106 6.30 10.19 -10.21
C ASP A 106 6.73 9.51 -8.91
N ARG A 107 7.94 8.95 -8.87
CA ARG A 107 8.48 8.19 -7.73
C ARG A 107 9.31 9.09 -6.81
N LEU A 108 9.21 8.83 -5.51
CA LEU A 108 9.97 9.54 -4.49
C LEU A 108 11.31 8.86 -4.15
N TRP A 109 11.45 7.57 -4.49
CA TRP A 109 12.62 6.73 -4.21
C TRP A 109 12.66 5.51 -5.13
#